data_AF-A0A3D5KJX1-F1
#
_entry.id   AF-A0A3D5KJX1-F1
#
_cell.length_a   1.000
_cell.length_b   1.000
_cell.length_c   1.000
_cell.angle_alpha   90.00
_cell.angle_beta   90.00
_cell.angle_gamma   90.00
#
_symmetry.space_group_name_H-M   'P 1'
#
loop_
_entity.id
_entity.type
_entity.pdbx_description
1 polymer ?
#
loop_
_entity_poly.entity_id
_entity_poly.type
_entity_poly.pdbx_seq_one_letter_code
_entity_poly.pdbx_strand_id
1 'polypeptide(L)'
;MVVANGAFYTSEDQFAKLSNIYTDIVYTAKRQLIVHIQGNIWTKGNKFNIVNDWRYYAYPQKTYGLGGTSSLDKFANQNFKYLRLYQTVLRTIAPSLYAGIGYGFDYHWDITGTAQNPDGDSTVIASINSYDHLSKSISSGISGNLLYDNRLNSINASGGSYANIVFRQNFSGLGNNSWQSLLIDLRHYIPFPKTSENVFAFWSYNWLTLNGDPPYLDLPSTGWDTYGNTGEGYIQGRFRSKNLLFLEAEYRFKLMNNGLLGGVVFANAQTVTDWPSNQFKTIAPAVGLGARLKFNKYSRTNIAIDYGIGLGGSSGIFVNLGEVF
;
A
#
# COMPACT_ATOMS: atom_id res chain seq x y z
N MET A 1 5.87 -19.98 -4.47
CA MET A 1 5.74 -18.55 -4.76
C MET A 1 6.51 -18.26 -6.03
N VAL A 2 5.90 -17.55 -6.97
CA VAL A 2 6.54 -17.06 -8.19
C VAL A 2 6.44 -15.55 -8.16
N VAL A 3 7.55 -14.86 -8.41
CA VAL A 3 7.61 -13.39 -8.49
C VAL A 3 8.31 -13.01 -9.79
N ALA A 4 7.77 -12.01 -10.47
CA ALA A 4 8.41 -11.40 -11.63
C ALA A 4 8.32 -9.88 -11.56
N ASN A 5 9.42 -9.23 -11.96
CA ASN A 5 9.49 -7.78 -12.13
C ASN A 5 10.08 -7.49 -13.51
N GLY A 6 9.29 -6.82 -14.35
CA GLY A 6 9.74 -6.27 -15.62
C GLY A 6 9.96 -4.77 -15.48
N ALA A 7 11.13 -4.28 -15.87
CA ALA A 7 11.45 -2.86 -15.88
C ALA A 7 11.97 -2.46 -17.26
N PHE A 8 11.42 -1.39 -17.85
CA PHE A 8 11.72 -1.01 -19.22
C PHE A 8 11.47 0.48 -19.47
N TYR A 9 12.06 1.01 -20.54
CA TYR A 9 11.78 2.34 -21.07
C TYR A 9 10.95 2.21 -22.35
N THR A 10 10.06 3.16 -22.59
CA THR A 10 9.27 3.25 -23.84
C THR A 10 9.83 4.28 -24.82
N SER A 11 10.95 4.92 -24.46
CA SER A 11 11.70 5.84 -25.31
C SER A 11 13.16 5.95 -24.84
N GLU A 12 14.04 6.35 -25.74
CA GLU A 12 15.48 6.58 -25.47
C GLU A 12 15.78 8.00 -24.94
N ASP A 13 14.76 8.81 -24.67
CA ASP A 13 14.91 10.16 -24.10
C ASP A 13 15.60 10.08 -22.73
N GLN A 14 16.54 10.99 -22.44
CA GLN A 14 17.22 11.09 -21.15
C GLN A 14 16.25 11.36 -19.97
N PHE A 15 15.09 11.94 -20.26
CA PHE A 15 14.03 12.19 -19.28
C PHE A 15 12.94 11.11 -19.29
N ALA A 16 13.15 10.01 -20.03
CA ALA A 16 12.23 8.88 -20.02
C ALA A 16 12.15 8.28 -18.61
N LYS A 17 10.91 8.10 -18.13
CA LYS A 17 10.68 7.47 -16.83
C LYS A 17 10.68 5.95 -16.98
N LEU A 18 11.27 5.28 -16.00
CA LEU A 18 11.27 3.83 -15.94
C LEU A 18 9.84 3.32 -15.72
N SER A 19 9.38 2.48 -16.64
CA SER A 19 8.15 1.72 -16.48
C SER A 19 8.44 0.43 -15.75
N ASN A 20 7.51 -0.01 -14.91
CA ASN A 20 7.62 -1.27 -14.21
C ASN A 20 6.29 -2.03 -14.17
N ILE A 21 6.39 -3.35 -14.26
CA ILE A 21 5.30 -4.30 -14.02
C ILE A 21 5.82 -5.31 -13.00
N TYR A 22 5.10 -5.44 -11.91
CA TYR A 22 5.36 -6.38 -10.83
C TYR A 22 4.20 -7.38 -10.74
N THR A 23 4.53 -8.66 -10.59
CA THR A 23 3.54 -9.69 -10.33
C THR A 23 4.10 -10.72 -9.36
N ASP A 24 3.25 -11.18 -8.46
CA ASP A 24 3.51 -12.36 -7.66
C ASP A 24 2.28 -13.26 -7.59
N ILE A 25 2.56 -14.56 -7.54
CA ILE A 25 1.57 -15.61 -7.37
C ILE A 25 2.07 -16.49 -6.22
N VAL A 26 1.31 -16.47 -5.12
CA VAL A 26 1.57 -17.28 -3.93
C VAL A 26 0.45 -18.30 -3.79
N TYR A 27 0.82 -19.58 -3.84
CA TYR A 27 -0.06 -20.68 -3.49
C TYR A 27 0.53 -21.43 -2.30
N THR A 28 -0.23 -21.58 -1.21
CA THR A 28 0.26 -22.16 0.04
C THR A 28 -0.24 -23.60 0.25
N ALA A 29 0.42 -24.35 1.12
CA ALA A 29 -0.01 -25.70 1.51
C ALA A 29 -1.42 -25.72 2.15
N LYS A 30 -1.88 -24.58 2.70
CA LYS A 30 -3.23 -24.39 3.23
C LYS A 30 -4.26 -24.01 2.16
N ARG A 31 -3.92 -24.19 0.87
CA ARG A 31 -4.77 -23.86 -0.30
C ARG A 31 -5.18 -22.39 -0.36
N GLN A 32 -4.28 -21.51 0.07
CA GLN A 32 -4.47 -20.06 -0.04
C GLN A 32 -3.87 -19.59 -1.36
N LEU A 33 -4.54 -18.65 -2.02
CA LEU A 33 -4.06 -18.06 -3.27
C LEU A 33 -3.99 -16.54 -3.13
N ILE A 34 -2.84 -15.97 -3.47
CA ILE A 34 -2.61 -14.53 -3.57
C ILE A 34 -2.03 -14.28 -4.96
N VAL A 35 -2.62 -13.33 -5.68
CA VAL A 35 -2.14 -12.89 -6.99
C VAL A 35 -2.11 -11.37 -6.99
N HIS A 36 -0.99 -10.80 -7.41
CA HIS A 36 -0.85 -9.38 -7.69
C HIS A 36 -0.40 -9.18 -9.14
N ILE A 37 -0.98 -8.18 -9.81
CA ILE A 37 -0.50 -7.64 -11.08
C ILE A 37 -0.57 -6.13 -10.95
N GLN A 38 0.61 -5.50 -10.85
CA GLN A 38 0.76 -4.08 -10.55
C GLN A 38 1.67 -3.46 -11.58
N GLY A 39 1.28 -2.31 -12.12
CA GLY A 39 2.01 -1.67 -13.20
C GLY A 39 1.98 -0.15 -13.11
N ASN A 40 3.06 0.46 -13.55
CA ASN A 40 3.22 1.90 -13.73
C ASN A 40 3.98 2.10 -15.04
N ILE A 41 3.23 2.37 -16.11
CA ILE A 41 3.69 2.34 -17.48
C ILE A 41 3.65 3.75 -18.06
N TRP A 42 4.83 4.29 -18.35
CA TRP A 42 5.01 5.57 -19.00
C TRP A 42 5.07 5.37 -20.50
N THR A 43 4.22 6.06 -21.27
CA THR A 43 4.30 6.03 -22.74
C THR A 43 5.41 6.93 -23.26
N LYS A 44 5.79 6.79 -24.54
CA LYS A 44 6.82 7.61 -25.21
C LYS A 44 6.69 9.11 -24.89
N GLY A 45 7.81 9.72 -24.47
CA GLY A 45 7.86 11.14 -24.06
C GLY A 45 7.09 11.43 -22.77
N ASN A 46 6.86 10.41 -21.95
CA ASN A 46 6.05 10.45 -20.74
C ASN A 46 4.64 11.01 -20.95
N LYS A 47 4.06 10.97 -22.17
CA LYS A 47 2.79 11.66 -22.49
C LYS A 47 1.59 11.17 -21.67
N PHE A 48 1.59 9.88 -21.36
CA PHE A 48 0.62 9.23 -20.50
C PHE A 48 1.34 8.37 -19.47
N ASN A 49 0.69 8.24 -18.31
CA ASN A 49 1.00 7.23 -17.31
C ASN A 49 -0.21 6.31 -17.15
N ILE A 50 0.00 5.00 -17.27
CA ILE A 50 -1.01 3.97 -17.10
C ILE A 50 -0.64 3.18 -15.85
N VAL A 51 -1.50 3.25 -14.82
CA VAL A 51 -1.26 2.62 -13.53
C VAL A 51 -2.33 1.58 -13.25
N ASN A 52 -1.94 0.38 -12.86
CA ASN A 52 -2.87 -0.68 -12.47
C ASN A 52 -2.49 -1.30 -11.13
N ASP A 53 -3.51 -1.71 -10.37
CA ASP A 53 -3.39 -2.54 -9.17
C ASP A 53 -4.50 -3.59 -9.19
N TRP A 54 -4.15 -4.79 -9.67
CA TRP A 54 -5.08 -5.90 -9.80
C TRP A 54 -4.68 -6.99 -8.83
N ARG A 55 -5.66 -7.47 -8.05
CA ARG A 55 -5.41 -8.44 -6.99
C ARG A 55 -6.48 -9.50 -6.95
N TYR A 56 -6.06 -10.73 -6.68
CA TYR A 56 -6.95 -11.80 -6.27
C TYR A 56 -6.44 -12.41 -4.98
N TYR A 57 -7.26 -12.38 -3.93
CA TYR A 57 -6.97 -13.03 -2.66
C TYR A 57 -8.01 -14.09 -2.35
N ALA A 58 -7.51 -15.23 -1.87
CA ALA A 58 -8.30 -16.28 -1.24
C ALA A 58 -7.48 -16.81 -0.06
N TYR A 59 -7.54 -16.13 1.08
CA TYR A 59 -6.87 -16.57 2.30
C TYR A 59 -7.58 -16.04 3.57
N PRO A 60 -7.52 -16.78 4.70
CA PRO A 60 -7.92 -16.30 6.01
C PRO A 60 -7.00 -15.17 6.48
N GLN A 61 -7.56 -14.05 6.94
CA GLN A 61 -6.81 -13.02 7.65
C GLN A 61 -7.24 -12.92 9.11
N LYS A 62 -6.35 -12.44 9.97
CA LYS A 62 -6.74 -11.95 11.29
C LYS A 62 -7.28 -10.53 11.15
N THR A 63 -8.31 -10.22 11.92
CA THR A 63 -8.79 -8.86 12.13
C THR A 63 -8.75 -8.50 13.60
N TYR A 64 -8.42 -7.25 13.88
CA TYR A 64 -8.27 -6.66 15.22
C TYR A 64 -9.37 -5.65 15.53
N GLY A 65 -10.43 -5.62 14.72
CA GLY A 65 -11.57 -4.71 14.89
C GLY A 65 -11.32 -3.35 14.26
N LEU A 66 -11.77 -2.29 14.94
CA LEU A 66 -11.67 -0.90 14.49
C LEU A 66 -10.89 -0.03 15.48
N GLY A 67 -10.18 0.97 14.96
CA GLY A 67 -9.47 1.97 15.77
C GLY A 67 -8.03 1.57 16.12
N GLY A 68 -7.33 2.46 16.83
CA GLY A 68 -5.91 2.30 17.15
C GLY A 68 -5.63 1.73 18.55
N THR A 69 -6.66 1.58 19.38
CA THR A 69 -6.56 1.06 20.76
C THR A 69 -6.70 -0.46 20.86
N SER A 70 -6.97 -1.16 19.75
CA SER A 70 -7.10 -2.62 19.74
C SER A 70 -5.79 -3.30 20.17
N SER A 71 -5.90 -4.45 20.83
CA SER A 71 -4.74 -5.21 21.32
C SER A 71 -4.33 -6.32 20.35
N LEU A 72 -3.06 -6.73 20.36
CA LEU A 72 -2.53 -7.75 19.43
C LEU A 72 -2.98 -9.18 19.79
N ASP A 73 -3.30 -9.43 21.07
CA ASP A 73 -3.84 -10.70 21.56
C ASP A 73 -5.35 -10.85 21.29
N LYS A 74 -6.05 -9.74 21.03
CA LYS A 74 -7.48 -9.71 20.72
C LYS A 74 -7.71 -9.65 19.22
N PHE A 75 -8.07 -10.79 18.63
CA PHE A 75 -8.36 -10.88 17.21
C PHE A 75 -9.53 -11.82 16.93
N ALA A 76 -10.08 -11.71 15.72
CA ALA A 76 -10.96 -12.71 15.13
C ALA A 76 -10.38 -13.16 13.79
N ASN A 77 -10.66 -14.40 13.39
CA ASN A 77 -10.33 -14.88 12.04
C ASN A 77 -11.45 -14.48 11.08
N GLN A 78 -11.07 -13.93 9.93
CA GLN A 78 -11.99 -13.54 8.87
C GLN A 78 -11.56 -14.22 7.57
N ASN A 79 -12.47 -14.96 6.95
CA ASN A 79 -12.27 -15.55 5.64
C ASN A 79 -13.03 -14.73 4.62
N PHE A 80 -12.45 -14.53 3.45
CA PHE A 80 -13.11 -14.00 2.27
C PHE A 80 -12.28 -14.34 1.04
N LYS A 81 -12.91 -14.21 -0.11
CA LYS A 81 -12.24 -14.05 -1.39
C LYS A 81 -12.40 -12.62 -1.85
N TYR A 82 -11.41 -12.11 -2.57
CA TYR A 82 -11.34 -10.73 -2.97
C TYR A 82 -10.77 -10.57 -4.36
N LEU A 83 -11.41 -9.71 -5.15
CA LEU A 83 -10.94 -9.24 -6.45
C LEU A 83 -10.86 -7.71 -6.41
N ARG A 84 -9.66 -7.17 -6.63
CA ARG A 84 -9.42 -5.76 -6.90
C ARG A 84 -9.08 -5.56 -8.36
N LEU A 85 -9.69 -4.59 -9.01
CA LEU A 85 -9.34 -4.11 -10.35
C LEU A 85 -9.29 -2.59 -10.35
N TYR A 86 -8.12 -2.03 -10.06
CA TYR A 86 -7.89 -0.59 -10.19
C TYR A 86 -7.12 -0.30 -11.46
N GLN A 87 -7.60 0.66 -12.24
CA GLN A 87 -6.96 1.14 -13.46
C GLN A 87 -7.06 2.65 -13.54
N THR A 88 -5.92 3.31 -13.71
CA THR A 88 -5.82 4.76 -13.88
C THR A 88 -5.05 5.09 -15.15
N VAL A 89 -5.50 6.12 -15.86
CA VAL A 89 -4.77 6.71 -17.00
C VAL A 89 -4.63 8.21 -16.75
N LEU A 90 -3.39 8.68 -16.69
CA LEU A 90 -3.05 10.08 -16.52
C LEU A 90 -2.38 10.62 -17.77
N ARG A 91 -2.65 11.88 -18.10
CA ARG A 91 -2.02 12.61 -19.21
C ARG A 91 -1.15 13.73 -18.65
N THR A 92 -0.01 13.97 -19.29
CA THR A 92 0.84 15.12 -18.96
C THR A 92 0.12 16.42 -19.24
N ILE A 93 0.10 17.31 -18.26
CA ILE A 93 -0.46 18.66 -18.38
C ILE A 93 0.61 19.75 -18.23
N ALA A 94 1.71 19.45 -17.53
CA ALA A 94 2.91 20.28 -17.44
C ALA A 94 4.13 19.37 -17.15
N PRO A 95 5.38 19.87 -17.21
CA PRO A 95 6.54 19.07 -16.87
C PRO A 95 6.39 18.41 -15.50
N SER A 96 6.52 17.08 -15.46
CA SER A 96 6.35 16.25 -14.26
C SER A 96 4.97 16.30 -13.59
N LEU A 97 3.98 16.95 -14.19
CA LEU A 97 2.61 17.06 -13.67
C LEU A 97 1.60 16.43 -14.63
N TYR A 98 0.73 15.59 -14.07
CA TYR A 98 -0.21 14.77 -14.79
C TYR A 98 -1.58 14.82 -14.13
N ALA A 99 -2.63 14.76 -14.94
CA ALA A 99 -4.00 14.63 -14.47
C ALA A 99 -4.72 13.53 -15.24
N GLY A 100 -5.64 12.84 -14.59
CA GLY A 100 -6.24 11.64 -15.16
C GLY A 100 -7.52 11.18 -14.49
N ILE A 101 -8.09 10.16 -15.11
CA ILE A 101 -9.25 9.44 -14.59
C ILE A 101 -8.85 8.00 -14.28
N GLY A 102 -9.52 7.41 -13.31
CA GLY A 102 -9.39 6.00 -13.01
C GLY A 102 -10.73 5.36 -12.70
N TYR A 103 -10.70 4.04 -12.65
CA TYR A 103 -11.79 3.20 -12.21
C TYR A 103 -11.27 2.23 -11.16
N GLY A 104 -12.01 2.10 -10.07
CA GLY A 104 -11.72 1.16 -9.00
C GLY A 104 -12.90 0.23 -8.79
N PHE A 105 -12.61 -1.06 -8.76
CA PHE A 105 -13.56 -2.11 -8.42
C PHE A 105 -12.98 -3.03 -7.36
N ASP A 106 -13.74 -3.23 -6.28
CA ASP A 106 -13.45 -4.10 -5.15
C ASP A 106 -14.63 -5.04 -4.99
N TYR A 107 -14.39 -6.34 -5.04
CA TYR A 107 -15.42 -7.35 -4.82
C TYR A 107 -14.96 -8.39 -3.81
N HIS A 108 -15.66 -8.43 -2.68
CA HIS A 108 -15.47 -9.42 -1.63
C HIS A 108 -16.63 -10.39 -1.62
N TRP A 109 -16.36 -11.69 -1.48
CA TRP A 109 -17.38 -12.73 -1.35
C TRP A 109 -16.89 -13.88 -0.46
N ASP A 110 -17.81 -14.80 -0.13
CA ASP A 110 -17.58 -15.87 0.85
C ASP A 110 -17.06 -15.31 2.19
N ILE A 111 -17.55 -14.12 2.58
CA ILE A 111 -17.14 -13.45 3.81
C ILE A 111 -17.75 -14.24 4.98
N THR A 112 -16.89 -14.88 5.78
CA THR A 112 -17.29 -15.71 6.94
C THR A 112 -16.36 -15.48 8.12
N GLY A 113 -16.82 -15.81 9.34
CA GLY A 113 -15.98 -15.85 10.54
C GLY A 113 -16.09 -14.69 11.53
N THR A 114 -16.97 -13.70 11.32
CA THR A 114 -17.17 -12.63 12.32
C THR A 114 -18.29 -12.96 13.31
N ALA A 115 -19.46 -13.42 12.84
CA ALA A 115 -20.59 -13.76 13.74
C ALA A 115 -20.57 -15.21 14.29
N GLN A 116 -19.72 -16.09 13.76
CA GLN A 116 -19.78 -17.55 13.97
C GLN A 116 -18.45 -18.14 14.48
N ASN A 117 -17.53 -17.30 14.96
CA ASN A 117 -16.21 -17.74 15.39
C ASN A 117 -16.18 -17.85 16.93
N PRO A 118 -16.36 -19.06 17.50
CA PRO A 118 -16.35 -19.26 18.96
C PRO A 118 -15.01 -18.91 19.62
N ASP A 119 -13.93 -18.81 18.83
CA ASP A 119 -12.58 -18.53 19.32
C ASP A 119 -12.12 -17.07 19.10
N GLY A 120 -12.99 -16.19 18.57
CA GLY A 120 -12.68 -14.78 18.32
C GLY A 120 -13.02 -13.87 19.50
N ASP A 121 -12.26 -12.78 19.68
CA ASP A 121 -12.58 -11.78 20.70
C ASP A 121 -13.93 -11.11 20.41
N SER A 122 -14.83 -11.11 21.40
CA SER A 122 -16.20 -10.63 21.25
C SER A 122 -16.30 -9.13 20.97
N THR A 123 -15.35 -8.32 21.46
CA THR A 123 -15.31 -6.88 21.22
C THR A 123 -14.87 -6.57 19.79
N VAL A 124 -13.92 -7.34 19.26
CA VAL A 124 -13.50 -7.29 17.87
C VAL A 124 -14.67 -7.64 16.95
N ILE A 125 -15.35 -8.76 17.23
CA ILE A 125 -16.52 -9.20 16.47
C ILE A 125 -17.62 -8.14 16.44
N ALA A 126 -17.95 -7.56 17.60
CA ALA A 126 -18.97 -6.52 17.71
C ALA A 126 -18.63 -5.28 16.85
N SER A 127 -17.36 -4.86 16.82
CA SER A 127 -16.92 -3.71 16.02
C SER A 127 -17.02 -3.96 14.51
N ILE A 128 -16.87 -5.20 14.05
CA ILE A 128 -17.00 -5.54 12.63
C ILE A 128 -18.47 -5.59 12.24
N ASN A 129 -19.28 -6.22 13.09
CA ASN A 129 -20.73 -6.36 12.92
C ASN A 129 -21.45 -5.00 12.90
N SER A 130 -20.90 -3.96 13.53
CA SER A 130 -21.46 -2.62 13.45
C SER A 130 -21.27 -1.91 12.10
N TYR A 131 -20.40 -2.42 11.22
CA TYR A 131 -20.22 -1.89 9.87
C TYR A 131 -21.10 -2.57 8.84
N ASP A 132 -21.03 -3.91 8.77
CA ASP A 132 -21.90 -4.65 7.87
C ASP A 132 -21.88 -6.16 8.16
N HIS A 133 -23.02 -6.81 8.00
CA HIS A 133 -23.20 -8.27 8.14
C HIS A 133 -23.19 -8.98 6.79
N LEU A 134 -22.39 -8.49 5.85
CA LEU A 134 -22.48 -8.96 4.48
C LEU A 134 -21.62 -10.20 4.25
N SER A 135 -22.21 -11.22 3.62
CA SER A 135 -21.47 -12.34 3.03
C SER A 135 -20.74 -11.95 1.74
N LYS A 136 -21.06 -10.77 1.19
CA LYS A 136 -20.50 -10.19 -0.04
C LYS A 136 -20.48 -8.67 0.04
N SER A 137 -19.40 -8.03 -0.44
CA SER A 137 -19.41 -6.58 -0.67
C SER A 137 -18.86 -6.17 -2.02
N ILE A 138 -19.44 -5.12 -2.61
CA ILE A 138 -18.93 -4.49 -3.83
C ILE A 138 -18.72 -2.99 -3.58
N SER A 139 -17.55 -2.49 -3.93
CA SER A 139 -17.25 -1.06 -4.07
C SER A 139 -16.77 -0.78 -5.48
N SER A 140 -17.48 0.10 -6.20
CA SER A 140 -17.26 0.36 -7.61
C SER A 140 -17.37 1.85 -7.87
N GLY A 141 -16.35 2.45 -8.47
CA GLY A 141 -16.27 3.90 -8.55
C GLY A 141 -15.28 4.44 -9.56
N ILE A 142 -15.48 5.70 -9.94
CA ILE A 142 -14.53 6.45 -10.75
C ILE A 142 -13.66 7.33 -9.87
N SER A 143 -12.45 7.63 -10.31
CA SER A 143 -11.53 8.53 -9.61
C SER A 143 -11.01 9.65 -10.50
N GLY A 144 -10.84 10.83 -9.89
CA GLY A 144 -10.02 11.91 -10.41
C GLY A 144 -8.63 11.85 -9.78
N ASN A 145 -7.59 12.00 -10.60
CA ASN A 145 -6.20 11.76 -10.17
C ASN A 145 -5.34 12.96 -10.58
N LEU A 146 -4.55 13.46 -9.63
CA LEU A 146 -3.51 14.46 -9.87
C LEU A 146 -2.18 13.89 -9.39
N LEU A 147 -1.19 13.88 -10.28
CA LEU A 147 0.12 13.29 -10.03
C LEU A 147 1.21 14.30 -10.37
N TYR A 148 2.06 14.60 -9.41
CA TYR A 148 3.39 15.13 -9.64
C TYR A 148 4.41 14.01 -9.45
N ASP A 149 5.27 13.77 -10.42
CA ASP A 149 6.39 12.84 -10.28
C ASP A 149 7.55 13.37 -11.11
N ASN A 150 8.67 13.71 -10.48
CA ASN A 150 9.89 14.11 -11.18
C ASN A 150 11.00 13.05 -11.04
N ARG A 151 10.68 11.89 -10.46
CA ARG A 151 11.61 10.77 -10.36
C ARG A 151 11.74 10.11 -11.72
N LEU A 152 12.96 9.74 -12.08
CA LEU A 152 13.23 8.97 -13.30
C LEU A 152 13.09 7.45 -13.06
N ASN A 153 13.34 6.99 -11.84
CA ASN A 153 13.23 5.60 -11.44
C ASN A 153 12.32 5.48 -10.21
N SER A 154 11.15 4.85 -10.39
CA SER A 154 10.18 4.60 -9.34
C SER A 154 10.52 3.40 -8.45
N ILE A 155 11.37 2.47 -8.92
CA ILE A 155 11.77 1.26 -8.19
C ILE A 155 12.80 1.58 -7.11
N ASN A 156 13.73 2.48 -7.42
CA ASN A 156 14.80 2.92 -6.52
C ASN A 156 15.18 4.38 -6.82
N ALA A 157 14.39 5.30 -6.27
CA ALA A 157 14.59 6.73 -6.46
C ALA A 157 15.81 7.22 -5.67
N SER A 158 16.78 7.82 -6.37
CA SER A 158 17.94 8.47 -5.75
C SER A 158 17.69 9.94 -5.36
N GLY A 159 16.59 10.53 -5.85
CA GLY A 159 16.25 11.93 -5.64
C GLY A 159 14.91 12.27 -6.28
N GLY A 160 14.34 13.41 -5.87
CA GLY A 160 13.09 13.95 -6.42
C GLY A 160 11.90 13.83 -5.48
N SER A 161 10.71 14.12 -6.00
CA SER A 161 9.45 14.08 -5.28
C SER A 161 8.37 13.40 -6.10
N TYR A 162 7.45 12.79 -5.38
CA TYR A 162 6.22 12.20 -5.88
C TYR A 162 5.06 12.71 -5.03
N ALA A 163 3.98 13.12 -5.67
CA ALA A 163 2.75 13.49 -5.00
C ALA A 163 1.57 12.99 -5.83
N ASN A 164 0.81 12.04 -5.31
CA ASN A 164 -0.35 11.48 -5.97
C ASN A 164 -1.59 11.72 -5.09
N ILE A 165 -2.55 12.45 -5.64
CA ILE A 165 -3.83 12.77 -5.00
C ILE A 165 -4.93 12.08 -5.81
N VAL A 166 -5.68 11.21 -5.16
CA VAL A 166 -6.75 10.43 -5.78
C VAL A 166 -8.04 10.65 -5.01
N PHE A 167 -9.00 11.31 -5.65
CA PHE A 167 -10.38 11.36 -5.15
C PHE A 167 -11.20 10.29 -5.87
N ARG A 168 -11.86 9.40 -5.14
CA ARG A 168 -12.72 8.36 -5.70
C ARG A 168 -14.14 8.49 -5.16
N GLN A 169 -15.10 8.45 -6.08
CA GLN A 169 -16.52 8.32 -5.77
C GLN A 169 -16.95 6.89 -6.10
N ASN A 170 -17.37 6.15 -5.08
CA ASN A 170 -18.01 4.84 -5.25
C ASN A 170 -19.52 5.02 -5.37
N PHE A 171 -20.14 4.27 -6.29
CA PHE A 171 -21.56 4.37 -6.61
C PHE A 171 -22.32 3.12 -6.16
N SER A 172 -23.57 3.31 -5.74
CA SER A 172 -24.48 2.22 -5.38
C SER A 172 -25.03 1.42 -6.57
N GLY A 173 -24.85 1.89 -7.82
CA GLY A 173 -25.40 1.19 -8.99
C GLY A 173 -24.80 -0.21 -9.21
N LEU A 174 -23.49 -0.36 -8.97
CA LEU A 174 -22.79 -1.65 -8.98
C LEU A 174 -22.31 -2.06 -7.56
N GLY A 175 -22.17 -1.09 -6.65
CA GLY A 175 -21.70 -1.28 -5.28
C GLY A 175 -22.82 -1.37 -4.24
N ASN A 176 -22.46 -1.68 -3.00
CA ASN A 176 -23.43 -1.77 -1.90
C ASN A 176 -23.91 -0.38 -1.45
N ASN A 177 -22.97 0.54 -1.23
CA ASN A 177 -23.22 1.88 -0.70
C ASN A 177 -22.47 2.93 -1.53
N SER A 178 -23.01 4.14 -1.59
CA SER A 178 -22.28 5.30 -2.12
C SER A 178 -21.35 5.85 -1.03
N TRP A 179 -20.07 6.04 -1.36
CA TRP A 179 -19.08 6.59 -0.44
C TRP A 179 -17.92 7.23 -1.20
N GLN A 180 -17.19 8.09 -0.51
CA GLN A 180 -16.09 8.88 -1.07
C GLN A 180 -14.80 8.63 -0.33
N SER A 181 -13.71 8.51 -1.07
CA SER A 181 -12.36 8.44 -0.50
C SER A 181 -11.42 9.47 -1.10
N LEU A 182 -10.48 9.91 -0.27
CA LEU A 182 -9.34 10.70 -0.68
C LEU A 182 -8.07 9.97 -0.27
N LEU A 183 -7.19 9.73 -1.24
CA LEU A 183 -5.84 9.23 -1.02
C LEU A 183 -4.84 10.34 -1.35
N ILE A 184 -3.90 10.58 -0.44
CA ILE A 184 -2.77 11.50 -0.62
C ILE A 184 -1.48 10.71 -0.33
N ASP A 185 -0.69 10.44 -1.36
CA ASP A 185 0.60 9.74 -1.29
C ASP A 185 1.72 10.69 -1.71
N LEU A 186 2.54 11.09 -0.74
CA LEU A 186 3.63 12.05 -0.89
C LEU A 186 4.95 11.37 -0.57
N ARG A 187 5.95 11.48 -1.46
CA ARG A 187 7.28 10.95 -1.24
C ARG A 187 8.33 11.96 -1.64
N HIS A 188 9.43 12.02 -0.90
CA HIS A 188 10.55 12.89 -1.22
C HIS A 188 11.87 12.20 -0.90
N TYR A 189 12.85 12.36 -1.79
CA TYR A 189 14.14 11.69 -1.73
C TYR A 189 15.26 12.72 -1.85
N ILE A 190 16.16 12.70 -0.88
CA ILE A 190 17.28 13.63 -0.76
C ILE A 190 18.57 12.81 -0.79
N PRO A 191 19.40 12.94 -1.85
CA PRO A 191 20.74 12.36 -1.85
C PRO A 191 21.58 12.97 -0.73
N PHE A 192 22.08 12.16 0.19
CA PHE A 192 22.87 12.63 1.33
C PHE A 192 23.93 11.62 1.80
N PRO A 193 25.22 12.02 1.86
CA PRO A 193 25.78 13.26 1.33
C PRO A 193 25.57 13.36 -0.19
N LYS A 194 25.53 14.59 -0.75
CA LYS A 194 25.27 14.82 -2.19
C LYS A 194 26.18 14.04 -3.15
N THR A 195 27.38 13.69 -2.70
CA THR A 195 28.39 12.95 -3.47
C THR A 195 28.27 11.43 -3.34
N SER A 196 27.35 10.95 -2.51
CA SER A 196 27.11 9.52 -2.28
C SER A 196 25.86 9.05 -3.02
N GLU A 197 25.66 7.73 -3.05
CA GLU A 197 24.40 7.11 -3.48
C GLU A 197 23.44 6.86 -2.31
N ASN A 198 23.74 7.38 -1.13
CA ASN A 198 22.87 7.27 0.03
C ASN A 198 21.71 8.28 -0.07
N VAL A 199 20.57 7.94 0.52
CA VAL A 199 19.33 8.69 0.36
C VAL A 199 18.61 8.80 1.70
N PHE A 200 18.20 10.00 2.06
CA PHE A 200 17.08 10.19 2.98
C PHE A 200 15.78 10.17 2.19
N ALA A 201 14.89 9.25 2.55
CA ALA A 201 13.60 9.10 1.92
C ALA A 201 12.49 9.36 2.93
N PHE A 202 11.45 10.08 2.51
CA PHE A 202 10.28 10.40 3.32
C PHE A 202 9.03 9.96 2.58
N TRP A 203 8.08 9.38 3.30
CA TRP A 203 6.80 8.94 2.77
C TRP A 203 5.66 9.36 3.68
N SER A 204 4.65 10.03 3.15
CA SER A 204 3.36 10.21 3.81
C SER A 204 2.27 9.56 2.97
N TYR A 205 1.44 8.74 3.60
CA TYR A 205 0.33 8.04 2.96
C TYR A 205 -0.93 8.24 3.79
N ASN A 206 -1.89 8.99 3.25
CA ASN A 206 -3.10 9.37 3.98
C ASN A 206 -4.32 8.90 3.20
N TRP A 207 -5.08 7.98 3.80
CA TRP A 207 -6.26 7.38 3.19
C TRP A 207 -7.48 7.69 4.04
N LEU A 208 -8.34 8.55 3.48
CA LEU A 208 -9.46 9.16 4.17
C LEU A 208 -10.78 8.73 3.55
N THR A 209 -11.78 8.47 4.39
CA THR A 209 -13.19 8.35 3.99
C THR A 209 -13.84 9.70 4.22
N LEU A 210 -14.17 10.40 3.13
CA LEU A 210 -14.71 11.76 3.20
C LEU A 210 -16.22 11.77 3.49
N ASN A 211 -16.95 10.79 2.95
CA ASN A 211 -18.40 10.68 3.09
C ASN A 211 -18.86 9.23 2.90
N GLY A 212 -19.99 8.87 3.51
CA GLY A 212 -20.57 7.54 3.48
C GLY A 212 -19.87 6.52 4.38
N ASP A 213 -20.33 5.27 4.27
CA ASP A 213 -19.84 4.13 5.05
C ASP A 213 -19.35 3.03 4.10
N PRO A 214 -18.02 2.96 3.87
CA PRO A 214 -17.42 1.89 3.08
C PRO A 214 -17.67 0.54 3.76
N PRO A 215 -17.81 -0.56 3.01
CA PRO A 215 -17.78 -1.91 3.59
C PRO A 215 -16.53 -2.09 4.47
N TYR A 216 -16.66 -2.86 5.55
CA TYR A 216 -15.57 -3.07 6.52
C TYR A 216 -14.23 -3.45 5.86
N LEU A 217 -14.28 -4.30 4.82
CA LEU A 217 -13.09 -4.77 4.11
C LEU A 217 -12.41 -3.70 3.25
N ASP A 218 -13.14 -2.64 2.86
CA ASP A 218 -12.66 -1.52 2.03
C ASP A 218 -12.13 -0.34 2.86
N LEU A 219 -12.20 -0.43 4.19
CA LEU A 219 -11.71 0.62 5.08
C LEU A 219 -10.19 0.77 5.01
N PRO A 220 -9.68 2.02 5.13
CA PRO A 220 -8.26 2.27 5.33
C PRO A 220 -7.63 1.38 6.40
N SER A 221 -6.50 0.76 6.05
CA SER A 221 -5.81 -0.13 6.97
C SER A 221 -4.32 -0.29 6.67
N THR A 222 -3.57 -0.65 7.70
CA THR A 222 -2.12 -0.92 7.65
C THR A 222 -1.79 -1.97 6.58
N GLY A 223 -0.80 -1.71 5.73
CA GLY A 223 -0.31 -2.65 4.72
C GLY A 223 -1.30 -2.95 3.60
N TRP A 224 -2.32 -2.11 3.40
CA TRP A 224 -3.31 -2.22 2.32
C TRP A 224 -3.14 -1.16 1.21
N ASP A 225 -2.03 -0.42 1.25
CA ASP A 225 -1.58 0.42 0.14
C ASP A 225 -1.27 -0.43 -1.10
N THR A 226 -0.93 0.24 -2.21
CA THR A 226 -0.66 -0.43 -3.50
C THR A 226 0.36 -1.55 -3.37
N TYR A 227 1.45 -1.38 -2.61
CA TYR A 227 2.52 -2.38 -2.55
C TYR A 227 2.56 -3.15 -1.23
N GLY A 228 1.61 -2.88 -0.33
CA GLY A 228 1.50 -3.58 0.96
C GLY A 228 2.60 -3.24 1.94
N ASN A 229 3.14 -2.01 1.86
CA ASN A 229 4.37 -1.60 2.52
C ASN A 229 4.14 -0.65 3.70
N THR A 230 2.98 -0.03 3.82
CA THR A 230 2.68 0.88 4.94
C THR A 230 2.68 0.15 6.29
N GLY A 231 3.39 0.72 7.26
CA GLY A 231 3.39 0.26 8.64
C GLY A 231 4.25 -0.98 8.89
N GLU A 232 5.41 -1.08 8.22
CA GLU A 232 6.41 -2.09 8.56
C GLU A 232 6.66 -2.11 10.08
N GLY A 233 6.70 -3.31 10.65
CA GLY A 233 6.63 -3.57 12.10
C GLY A 233 5.25 -4.00 12.60
N TYR A 234 4.21 -3.90 11.76
CA TYR A 234 2.86 -4.38 12.04
C TYR A 234 2.38 -5.41 11.00
N ILE A 235 1.55 -6.35 11.43
CA ILE A 235 0.87 -7.28 10.52
C ILE A 235 -0.11 -6.51 9.63
N GLN A 236 -0.25 -6.92 8.37
CA GLN A 236 -1.24 -6.35 7.45
C GLN A 236 -2.64 -6.37 8.09
N GLY A 237 -3.37 -5.26 7.97
CA GLY A 237 -4.69 -5.09 8.56
C GLY A 237 -4.70 -4.83 10.07
N ARG A 238 -3.52 -4.65 10.72
CA ARG A 238 -3.41 -4.46 12.17
C ARG A 238 -4.27 -3.33 12.72
N PHE A 239 -4.24 -2.18 12.06
CA PHE A 239 -5.10 -1.04 12.38
C PHE A 239 -5.99 -0.75 11.18
N ARG A 240 -7.28 -0.54 11.45
CA ARG A 240 -8.30 -0.33 10.42
C ARG A 240 -9.35 0.63 10.94
N SER A 241 -9.71 1.64 10.15
CA SER A 241 -10.79 2.58 10.49
C SER A 241 -11.17 3.46 9.30
N LYS A 242 -12.11 4.39 9.47
CA LYS A 242 -12.56 5.35 8.44
C LYS A 242 -11.42 6.17 7.85
N ASN A 243 -10.42 6.53 8.65
CA ASN A 243 -9.32 7.35 8.22
C ASN A 243 -8.00 6.81 8.76
N LEU A 244 -6.97 6.83 7.93
CA LEU A 244 -5.60 6.44 8.24
C LEU A 244 -4.65 7.55 7.79
N LEU A 245 -3.74 7.93 8.68
CA LEU A 245 -2.58 8.78 8.37
C LEU A 245 -1.32 7.97 8.66
N PHE A 246 -0.35 8.03 7.75
CA PHE A 246 0.92 7.33 7.88
C PHE A 246 2.07 8.26 7.45
N LEU A 247 3.19 8.12 8.16
CA LEU A 247 4.45 8.80 7.87
C LEU A 247 5.60 7.83 8.09
N GLU A 248 6.57 7.81 7.19
CA GLU A 248 7.82 7.06 7.30
C GLU A 248 9.02 7.89 6.85
N ALA A 249 10.14 7.68 7.51
CA ALA A 249 11.44 8.18 7.11
C ALA A 249 12.45 7.04 7.07
N GLU A 250 13.23 6.98 6.01
CA GLU A 250 14.32 6.01 5.82
C GLU A 250 15.64 6.71 5.55
N TYR A 251 16.73 6.14 6.06
CA TYR A 251 18.08 6.39 5.57
C TYR A 251 18.62 5.15 4.89
N ARG A 252 18.76 5.21 3.57
CA ARG A 252 19.25 4.14 2.70
C ARG A 252 20.72 4.38 2.40
N PHE A 253 21.59 3.39 2.60
CA PHE A 253 23.03 3.54 2.46
C PHE A 253 23.72 2.30 1.88
N LYS A 254 24.90 2.50 1.28
CA LYS A 254 25.75 1.39 0.81
C LYS A 254 26.58 0.80 1.95
N LEU A 255 26.73 -0.52 1.94
CA LEU A 255 27.66 -1.25 2.81
C LEU A 255 28.91 -1.69 2.03
N MET A 256 28.76 -2.02 0.75
CA MET A 256 29.88 -2.38 -0.14
C MET A 256 30.11 -1.30 -1.20
N ASN A 257 31.38 -1.03 -1.50
CA ASN A 257 31.79 -0.03 -2.52
C ASN A 257 31.22 -0.33 -3.91
N ASN A 258 31.06 -1.61 -4.25
CA ASN A 258 30.49 -2.05 -5.52
C ASN A 258 28.96 -1.92 -5.60
N GLY A 259 28.30 -1.46 -4.53
CA GLY A 259 26.85 -1.26 -4.44
C GLY A 259 26.02 -2.54 -4.45
N LEU A 260 26.64 -3.72 -4.31
CA LEU A 260 25.93 -5.00 -4.26
C LEU A 260 25.09 -5.12 -2.97
N LEU A 261 25.67 -4.73 -1.84
CA LEU A 261 25.03 -4.77 -0.53
C LEU A 261 24.88 -3.35 0.01
N GLY A 262 23.69 -3.03 0.47
CA GLY A 262 23.33 -1.83 1.21
C GLY A 262 22.51 -2.16 2.44
N GLY A 263 22.17 -1.11 3.19
CA GLY A 263 21.31 -1.19 4.34
C GLY A 263 20.32 -0.04 4.37
N VAL A 264 19.30 -0.21 5.20
CA VAL A 264 18.35 0.84 5.56
C VAL A 264 18.17 0.85 7.07
N VAL A 265 17.93 2.04 7.61
CA VAL A 265 17.31 2.23 8.92
C VAL A 265 16.08 3.09 8.73
N PHE A 266 14.98 2.72 9.38
CA PHE A 266 13.71 3.40 9.19
C PHE A 266 12.95 3.60 10.49
N ALA A 267 12.10 4.62 10.48
CA ALA A 267 11.10 4.86 11.51
C ALA A 267 9.81 5.31 10.84
N ASN A 268 8.69 4.74 11.28
CA ASN A 268 7.37 5.12 10.81
C ASN A 268 6.39 5.30 11.97
N ALA A 269 5.30 5.98 11.68
CA ALA A 269 4.17 6.12 12.57
C ALA A 269 2.88 6.16 11.77
N GLN A 270 1.85 5.50 12.29
CA GLN A 270 0.49 5.58 11.76
C GLN A 270 -0.51 5.90 12.86
N THR A 271 -1.61 6.53 12.45
CA THR A 271 -2.79 6.71 13.29
C THR A 271 -4.02 6.39 12.46
N VAL A 272 -4.99 5.77 13.11
CA VAL A 272 -6.34 5.57 12.56
C VAL A 272 -7.34 6.25 13.47
N THR A 273 -8.48 6.67 12.93
CA THR A 273 -9.57 7.21 13.76
C THR A 273 -10.09 6.16 14.74
N ASP A 274 -10.25 6.52 16.01
CA ASP A 274 -10.81 5.62 17.02
C ASP A 274 -12.30 5.40 16.82
N TRP A 275 -12.75 4.17 17.05
CA TRP A 275 -14.15 3.80 17.05
C TRP A 275 -14.75 3.88 18.47
N PRO A 276 -15.99 4.39 18.65
CA PRO A 276 -16.88 4.98 17.64
C PRO A 276 -16.67 6.48 17.39
N SER A 277 -15.75 7.13 18.11
CA SER A 277 -15.64 8.60 18.14
C SER A 277 -15.19 9.26 16.81
N ASN A 278 -14.59 8.51 15.90
CA ASN A 278 -14.01 8.99 14.64
C ASN A 278 -12.96 10.09 14.82
N GLN A 279 -12.16 10.03 15.89
CA GLN A 279 -11.10 11.00 16.21
C GLN A 279 -9.73 10.31 16.20
N PHE A 280 -8.68 11.01 15.77
CA PHE A 280 -7.30 10.52 15.93
C PHE A 280 -6.85 10.72 17.37
N LYS A 281 -6.68 9.62 18.12
CA LYS A 281 -6.27 9.67 19.55
C LYS A 281 -4.98 8.92 19.84
N THR A 282 -4.67 7.90 19.03
CA THR A 282 -3.52 7.02 19.25
C THR A 282 -2.55 7.10 18.08
N ILE A 283 -1.27 7.02 18.37
CA ILE A 283 -0.20 6.90 17.38
C ILE A 283 0.50 5.56 17.59
N ALA A 284 0.68 4.82 16.52
CA ALA A 284 1.35 3.53 16.47
C ALA A 284 2.70 3.68 15.75
N PRO A 285 3.80 3.97 16.47
CA PRO A 285 5.14 4.04 15.91
C PRO A 285 5.78 2.67 15.72
N ALA A 286 6.62 2.55 14.70
CA ALA A 286 7.51 1.42 14.49
C ALA A 286 8.90 1.90 14.05
N VAL A 287 9.90 1.07 14.30
CA VAL A 287 11.28 1.28 13.87
C VAL A 287 11.83 -0.02 13.32
N GLY A 288 12.83 0.08 12.45
CA GLY A 288 13.46 -1.10 11.91
C GLY A 288 14.74 -0.82 11.16
N LEU A 289 15.29 -1.92 10.66
CA LEU A 289 16.49 -1.95 9.85
C LEU A 289 16.36 -3.05 8.81
N GLY A 290 17.12 -2.93 7.73
CA GLY A 290 17.14 -3.99 6.74
C GLY A 290 18.32 -3.96 5.80
N ALA A 291 18.38 -5.01 4.99
CA ALA A 291 19.42 -5.26 4.02
C ALA A 291 18.88 -5.07 2.61
N ARG A 292 19.70 -4.47 1.74
CA ARG A 292 19.41 -4.27 0.32
C ARG A 292 20.42 -5.06 -0.50
N LEU A 293 19.96 -6.10 -1.18
CA LEU A 293 20.78 -6.86 -2.13
C LEU A 293 20.46 -6.42 -3.56
N LYS A 294 21.44 -5.88 -4.29
CA LYS A 294 21.24 -5.42 -5.67
C LYS A 294 20.98 -6.60 -6.60
N PHE A 295 19.73 -6.72 -7.06
CA PHE A 295 19.29 -7.80 -7.94
C PHE A 295 19.49 -7.46 -9.41
N ASN A 296 19.20 -6.21 -9.81
CA ASN A 296 19.38 -5.75 -11.18
C ASN A 296 20.06 -4.37 -11.19
N LYS A 297 21.22 -4.28 -11.86
CA LYS A 297 22.01 -3.04 -11.92
C LYS A 297 21.41 -1.99 -12.86
N TYR A 298 20.74 -2.42 -13.94
CA TYR A 298 20.18 -1.52 -14.95
C TYR A 298 18.93 -0.80 -14.46
N SER A 299 18.01 -1.54 -13.85
CA SER A 299 16.80 -0.97 -13.23
C SER A 299 17.05 -0.48 -11.80
N ARG A 300 18.24 -0.74 -11.24
CA ARG A 300 18.62 -0.52 -9.83
C ARG A 300 17.73 -1.26 -8.82
N THR A 301 17.01 -2.31 -9.24
CA THR A 301 16.15 -3.12 -8.37
C THR A 301 16.95 -3.81 -7.28
N ASN A 302 16.48 -3.68 -6.04
CA ASN A 302 16.99 -4.37 -4.86
C ASN A 302 16.04 -5.49 -4.44
N ILE A 303 16.56 -6.54 -3.82
CA ILE A 303 15.80 -7.36 -2.89
C ILE A 303 15.95 -6.66 -1.53
N ALA A 304 14.85 -6.16 -1.01
CA ALA A 304 14.76 -5.51 0.29
C ALA A 304 14.29 -6.53 1.33
N ILE A 305 15.04 -6.64 2.43
CA ILE A 305 14.72 -7.53 3.55
C ILE A 305 14.78 -6.68 4.82
N ASP A 306 13.61 -6.37 5.37
CA ASP A 306 13.45 -5.46 6.49
C ASP A 306 12.94 -6.20 7.72
N TYR A 307 13.45 -5.85 8.89
CA TYR A 307 12.93 -6.29 10.18
C TYR A 307 12.43 -5.08 10.95
N GLY A 308 11.12 -5.04 11.19
CA GLY A 308 10.45 -3.95 11.89
C GLY A 308 9.92 -4.41 13.25
N ILE A 309 9.91 -3.49 14.22
CA ILE A 309 9.32 -3.65 15.54
C ILE A 309 8.36 -2.48 15.79
N GLY A 310 7.13 -2.80 16.18
CA GLY A 310 6.09 -1.84 16.55
C GLY A 310 5.60 -2.03 17.99
N LEU A 311 4.55 -1.30 18.35
CA LEU A 311 3.91 -1.40 19.67
C LEU A 311 3.34 -2.79 19.99
N GLY A 312 3.21 -3.08 21.29
CA GLY A 312 2.48 -4.26 21.79
C GLY A 312 3.16 -5.59 21.47
N GLY A 313 4.47 -5.60 21.28
CA GLY A 313 5.24 -6.79 20.92
C GLY A 313 5.11 -7.18 19.44
N SER A 314 4.54 -6.32 18.60
CA SER A 314 4.46 -6.55 17.16
C SER A 314 5.85 -6.48 16.51
N SER A 315 6.19 -7.46 15.70
CA SER A 315 7.38 -7.44 14.84
C SER A 315 7.19 -8.34 13.62
N GLY A 316 8.04 -8.17 12.61
CA GLY A 316 7.96 -8.98 11.41
C GLY A 316 9.15 -8.81 10.47
N ILE A 317 9.33 -9.79 9.58
CA ILE A 317 10.24 -9.71 8.44
C ILE A 317 9.40 -9.37 7.20
N PHE A 318 9.83 -8.35 6.47
CA PHE A 318 9.20 -7.85 5.26
C PHE A 318 10.17 -8.02 4.10
N VAL A 319 9.67 -8.51 2.97
CA VAL A 319 10.50 -8.80 1.80
C VAL A 319 9.86 -8.13 0.59
N ASN A 320 10.66 -7.32 -0.10
CA ASN A 320 10.24 -6.51 -1.24
C ASN A 320 11.19 -6.68 -2.43
N LEU A 321 10.65 -6.54 -3.64
CA LEU A 321 11.44 -6.47 -4.87
C LEU A 321 11.39 -5.03 -5.42
N GLY A 322 12.39 -4.24 -5.04
CA GLY A 322 12.40 -2.79 -5.11
C GLY A 322 12.77 -2.21 -3.74
N GLU A 323 12.61 -0.89 -3.59
CA GLU A 323 12.54 -0.25 -2.28
C GLU A 323 11.09 -0.28 -1.74
N VAL A 324 10.92 -0.06 -0.44
CA VAL A 324 9.61 -0.02 0.24
C VAL A 324 8.71 1.08 -0.35
N PHE A 325 9.30 2.21 -0.76
CA PHE A 325 8.60 3.28 -1.47
C PHE A 325 9.49 4.13 -2.37
#